data_AF-A0AAW7WGZ2-F1
#
_entry.id   AF-A0AAW7WGZ2-F1
#
_cell.length_a   1.000
_cell.length_b   1.000
_cell.length_c   1.000
_cell.angle_alpha   90.00
_cell.angle_beta   90.00
_cell.angle_gamma   90.00
#
_symmetry.space_group_name_H-M   'P 1'
#
loop_
_entity.id
_entity.type
_entity.pdbx_description
1 polymer ?
#
loop_
_entity_poly.entity_id
_entity_poly.type
_entity_poly.pdbx_seq_one_letter_code
_entity_poly.pdbx_strand_id
1 'polypeptide(L)'
;MINPEDAPAHNETAEDAPCYAPRGDFLIGLAQEALSFTRRRKLEQEIAVIKTALKGPNDKPTTRRAKQLKNRLDQLKNELNSNP
;
A
#
# COMPACT_ATOMS: atom_id res chain seq x y z
N MET A 1 -61.06 30.36 -8.27
CA MET A 1 -59.96 30.40 -9.25
C MET A 1 -58.69 30.64 -8.45
N ILE A 2 -57.87 29.61 -8.32
CA ILE A 2 -56.55 29.67 -7.68
C ILE A 2 -55.58 30.08 -8.79
N ASN A 3 -54.79 31.14 -8.57
CA ASN A 3 -53.78 31.58 -9.54
C ASN A 3 -52.77 30.44 -9.77
N PRO A 4 -52.38 30.14 -11.03
CA PRO A 4 -51.47 29.02 -11.33
C PRO A 4 -50.00 29.41 -11.13
N GLU A 5 -49.69 30.32 -10.20
CA GLU A 5 -48.36 30.88 -9.98
C GLU A 5 -47.83 30.63 -8.55
N ASP A 6 -48.47 29.74 -7.79
CA ASP A 6 -47.98 29.31 -6.48
C ASP A 6 -47.77 27.79 -6.46
N ALA A 7 -46.69 27.36 -7.11
CA ALA A 7 -46.05 26.08 -6.87
C ALA A 7 -44.53 26.26 -7.06
N PRO A 8 -43.72 25.59 -6.23
CA PRO A 8 -42.54 26.16 -5.59
C PRO A 8 -41.46 26.49 -6.61
N ALA A 9 -40.75 27.61 -6.41
CA ALA A 9 -39.46 27.85 -7.02
C ALA A 9 -38.46 26.80 -6.50
N HIS A 10 -38.59 25.59 -7.03
CA HIS A 10 -37.67 24.49 -6.85
C HIS A 10 -36.48 24.78 -7.75
N ASN A 11 -35.55 25.56 -7.23
CA ASN A 11 -34.18 25.63 -7.73
C ASN A 11 -33.30 25.92 -6.52
N GLU A 12 -33.20 24.94 -5.61
CA GLU A 12 -31.94 24.74 -4.93
C GLU A 12 -30.94 24.44 -6.03
N THR A 13 -30.27 25.48 -6.55
CA THR A 13 -28.99 25.32 -7.20
C THR A 13 -28.07 24.74 -6.13
N ALA A 14 -28.12 23.42 -5.99
CA ALA A 14 -27.03 22.67 -5.43
C ALA A 14 -25.85 23.02 -6.33
N GLU A 15 -25.08 24.03 -5.90
CA GLU A 15 -23.81 24.41 -6.48
C GLU A 15 -23.05 23.11 -6.73
N ASP A 16 -22.98 22.69 -8.00
CA ASP A 16 -22.31 21.48 -8.39
C ASP A 16 -20.86 21.65 -7.95
N ALA A 17 -20.46 20.88 -6.93
CA ALA A 17 -19.19 21.08 -6.27
C ALA A 17 -18.11 21.09 -7.37
N PRO A 18 -17.21 22.09 -7.42
CA PRO A 18 -16.25 22.19 -8.49
C PRO A 18 -15.47 20.88 -8.56
N CYS A 19 -15.72 20.12 -9.62
CA CYS A 19 -15.15 18.79 -9.83
C CYS A 19 -13.70 18.98 -10.29
N TYR A 20 -12.82 19.31 -9.33
CA TYR A 20 -11.39 19.43 -9.61
C TYR A 20 -10.81 18.02 -9.73
N ALA A 21 -10.68 17.55 -10.98
CA ALA A 21 -9.91 16.35 -11.25
C ALA A 21 -8.46 16.57 -10.78
N PRO A 22 -7.90 15.69 -9.93
CA PRO A 22 -6.52 15.81 -9.52
C PRO A 22 -5.60 15.88 -10.74
N ARG A 23 -4.56 16.73 -10.67
CA ARG A 23 -3.55 16.82 -11.73
C ARG A 23 -2.91 15.45 -11.95
N GLY A 24 -2.60 15.11 -13.21
CA GLY A 24 -2.01 13.82 -13.57
C GLY A 24 -0.78 13.46 -12.73
N ASP A 25 0.08 14.44 -12.43
CA ASP A 25 1.28 14.24 -11.60
C ASP A 25 0.96 13.75 -10.18
N PHE A 26 -0.16 14.20 -9.60
CA PHE A 26 -0.59 13.75 -8.27
C PHE A 26 -1.00 12.27 -8.31
N LEU A 27 -1.77 11.87 -9.33
CA LEU A 27 -2.17 10.47 -9.50
C LEU A 27 -0.96 9.56 -9.76
N ILE A 28 0.02 10.03 -10.53
CA ILE A 28 1.28 9.33 -10.78
C ILE A 28 2.08 9.17 -9.48
N GLY A 29 2.18 10.23 -8.66
CA GLY A 29 2.84 10.19 -7.36
C GLY A 29 2.22 9.17 -6.41
N LEU A 30 0.87 9.17 -6.29
CA LEU A 30 0.15 8.19 -5.47
C LEU A 30 0.38 6.75 -5.96
N ALA A 31 0.39 6.52 -7.27
CA ALA A 31 0.65 5.20 -7.83
C ALA A 31 2.07 4.72 -7.52
N GLN A 32 3.08 5.61 -7.62
CA GLN A 32 4.46 5.29 -7.26
C GLN A 32 4.59 4.98 -5.77
N GLU A 33 3.95 5.76 -4.89
CA GLU A 33 3.95 5.52 -3.45
C GLU A 33 3.29 4.18 -3.09
N ALA A 34 2.13 3.87 -3.67
CA ALA A 34 1.45 2.61 -3.47
C ALA A 34 2.30 1.41 -3.92
N LEU A 35 3.00 1.53 -5.06
CA LEU A 35 3.93 0.49 -5.53
C LEU A 35 5.11 0.32 -4.57
N SER A 36 5.71 1.41 -4.08
CA SER A 36 6.79 1.34 -3.09
C SER A 36 6.34 0.70 -1.77
N PHE A 37 5.17 1.08 -1.26
CA PHE A 37 4.59 0.49 -0.05
C PHE A 37 4.34 -1.02 -0.21
N THR A 38 3.81 -1.44 -1.36
CA THR A 38 3.60 -2.88 -1.62
C THR A 38 4.91 -3.65 -1.71
N ARG A 39 5.97 -3.08 -2.32
CA ARG A 39 7.30 -3.68 -2.38
C ARG A 39 7.89 -3.83 -0.97
N ARG A 40 7.86 -2.76 -0.16
CA ARG A 40 8.33 -2.78 1.23
C ARG A 40 7.61 -3.86 2.04
N ARG A 41 6.28 -3.89 1.97
CA ARG A 41 5.44 -4.88 2.68
C ARG A 41 5.78 -6.32 2.28
N LYS A 42 6.05 -6.59 0.99
CA LYS A 42 6.47 -7.92 0.53
C LYS A 42 7.80 -8.35 1.13
N LEU A 43 8.79 -7.45 1.17
CA LEU A 43 10.10 -7.73 1.81
C LEU A 43 9.94 -8.03 3.30
N GLU A 44 9.14 -7.23 4.01
CA GLU A 44 8.86 -7.44 5.44
C GLU A 44 8.18 -8.80 5.70
N GLN A 45 7.23 -9.19 4.85
CA GLN A 45 6.57 -10.50 4.92
C GLN A 45 7.54 -11.65 4.68
N GLU A 46 8.40 -11.57 3.66
CA GLU A 46 9.41 -12.62 3.38
C GLU A 46 10.40 -12.75 4.54
N ILE A 47 10.85 -11.63 5.12
CA ILE A 47 11.70 -11.62 6.33
C ILE A 47 11.00 -12.31 7.49
N ALA A 48 9.72 -12.01 7.74
CA ALA A 48 8.96 -12.64 8.82
C ALA A 48 8.86 -14.16 8.64
N VAL A 49 8.56 -14.63 7.42
CA VAL A 49 8.48 -16.06 7.10
C VAL A 49 9.83 -16.76 7.26
N ILE A 50 10.93 -16.15 6.81
CA ILE A 50 12.26 -16.75 6.97
C ILE A 50 12.67 -16.79 8.44
N LYS A 51 12.37 -15.73 9.22
CA LYS A 51 12.61 -15.72 10.68
C LYS A 51 11.85 -16.83 11.39
N THR A 52 10.58 -17.05 11.07
CA THR A 52 9.80 -18.13 11.70
C THR A 52 10.32 -19.51 11.29
N ALA A 53 10.71 -19.70 10.03
CA ALA A 53 11.32 -20.94 9.55
C ALA A 53 12.68 -21.24 10.22
N LEU A 54 13.44 -20.20 10.56
CA LEU A 54 14.70 -20.32 11.29
C LEU A 54 14.51 -20.59 12.79
N LYS A 55 13.36 -20.22 13.38
CA LYS A 55 13.00 -20.45 14.80
C LYS A 55 12.43 -21.86 15.06
N GLY A 56 12.57 -22.79 14.10
CA GLY A 56 12.03 -24.15 14.22
C GLY A 56 12.59 -24.93 15.42
N PRO A 57 11.91 -26.00 15.86
CA PRO A 57 12.17 -26.71 17.13
C PRO A 57 13.54 -27.41 17.24
N ASN A 58 14.34 -27.41 16.16
CA ASN A 58 15.72 -27.88 16.17
C ASN A 58 16.65 -26.68 15.97
N ASP A 59 17.06 -26.07 17.09
CA ASP A 59 18.01 -24.95 17.21
C ASP A 59 19.45 -25.26 16.71
N LYS A 60 19.63 -26.27 15.86
CA LYS A 60 20.90 -26.57 15.21
C LYS A 60 20.89 -25.99 13.80
N PRO A 61 21.47 -24.80 13.57
CA PRO A 61 21.61 -24.20 12.25
C PRO A 61 22.74 -24.86 11.45
N THR A 62 22.85 -26.19 11.51
CA THR A 62 23.92 -26.97 10.85
C THR A 62 23.51 -27.45 9.46
N THR A 63 22.22 -27.35 9.10
CA THR A 63 21.76 -27.75 7.78
C THR A 63 22.12 -26.70 6.72
N ARG A 64 22.52 -27.16 5.52
CA ARG A 64 22.76 -26.30 4.34
C ARG A 64 21.60 -25.33 4.08
N ARG A 65 20.37 -25.77 4.35
CA ARG A 65 19.15 -24.98 4.23
C ARG A 65 19.12 -23.79 5.20
N ALA A 66 19.52 -23.96 6.45
CA ALA A 66 19.56 -22.85 7.42
C ALA A 66 20.56 -21.76 7.01
N LYS A 67 21.72 -22.15 6.45
CA LYS A 67 22.70 -21.19 5.89
C LYS A 67 22.13 -20.42 4.70
N GLN A 68 21.44 -21.10 3.78
CA GLN A 68 20.76 -20.43 2.66
C GLN A 68 19.70 -19.44 3.12
N LEU A 69 18.88 -19.82 4.10
CA LEU A 69 17.86 -18.95 4.69
C LEU A 69 18.47 -17.73 5.39
N LYS A 70 19.59 -17.89 6.11
CA LYS A 70 20.33 -16.75 6.70
C LYS A 70 20.87 -15.79 5.63
N ASN A 71 21.55 -16.32 4.61
CA ASN A 71 22.06 -15.50 3.52
C ASN A 71 20.93 -14.74 2.81
N ARG A 72 19.79 -15.40 2.57
CA ARG A 72 18.61 -14.76 1.97
C ARG A 72 18.02 -13.67 2.89
N LEU A 73 17.96 -13.93 4.19
CA LEU A 73 17.49 -12.96 5.17
C LEU A 73 18.38 -11.71 5.22
N ASP A 74 19.69 -11.87 5.11
CA ASP A 74 20.62 -10.73 5.08
C ASP A 74 20.49 -9.92 3.78
N GLN A 75 20.29 -10.59 2.63
CA GLN A 75 19.98 -9.91 1.36
C GLN A 75 18.69 -9.09 1.46
N LEU A 76 17.60 -9.67 1.98
CA LEU A 76 16.32 -8.98 2.12
C LEU A 76 16.38 -7.78 3.05
N LYS A 77 17.16 -7.88 4.15
CA LYS A 77 17.40 -6.74 5.03
C LYS A 77 18.17 -5.62 4.33
N ASN A 78 19.16 -5.98 3.52
CA ASN A 78 19.92 -4.99 2.75
C ASN A 78 19.02 -4.32 1.70
N GLU A 79 18.19 -5.09 0.98
CA GLU A 79 17.21 -4.56 0.02
C GLU A 79 16.21 -3.60 0.69
N LEU A 80 15.74 -3.92 1.89
CA LEU A 80 14.83 -3.08 2.68
C LEU A 80 15.50 -1.79 3.16
N ASN A 81 16.80 -1.83 3.48
CA ASN A 81 17.56 -0.67 3.91
C ASN A 81 18.02 0.21 2.73
N SER A 82 18.17 -0.36 1.53
CA SER A 82 18.61 0.37 0.33
C SER A 82 17.49 1.05 -0.44
N ASN A 83 16.24 0.60 -0.28
CA ASN A 83 15.04 1.24 -0.84
C ASN A 83 14.23 1.87 0.30
N PRO A 84 14.47 3.15 0.66
CA PRO A 84 13.63 3.87 1.62
C PRO A 84 12.17 3.95 1.18
#